data_AF-A0A853I771-F1
#
_entry.id   AF-A0A853I771-F1
#
_cell.length_a   1.000
_cell.length_b   1.000
_cell.length_c   1.000
_cell.angle_alpha   90.00
_cell.angle_beta   90.00
_cell.angle_gamma   90.00
#
_symmetry.space_group_name_H-M   'P 1'
#
loop_
_entity.id
_entity.type
_entity.pdbx_description
1 polymer ?
#
loop_
_entity_poly.entity_id
_entity_poly.type
_entity_poly.pdbx_seq_one_letter_code
_entity_poly.pdbx_strand_id
1 'polypeptide(L)'
;MHFYILIFVCFFSFPIEAFQFDCENPNTIDTNKITSYISQIESQDDSLSIDGKLVSKKLKAYEKLFKNCIDNRQSFRELSIQELYKHYKNIHTIAFYTSNVTHVNYMQTVLDETIKRGEKNKSQLSEMYRAYVQTRQFTQANRLKKQYPDIGLSRLPTIKGNEGGGRSLLFIEQDGKILVQKSFDFSQGAQIVVISSPICGPSRRYLSWLQTKREILSVFNNHSTWIMPVTGQLYIDEVVESNKKNAPIKMAYTYKESDWPEITYWGTPTFYFYLDGKLKQQIVGWPREGREKELKQALKDIGLLS
;
A
#
# COMPACT_ATOMS: atom_id res chain seq x y z
N MET A 1 10.71 -56.89 5.93
CA MET A 1 10.18 -56.06 7.03
C MET A 1 10.69 -54.64 6.82
N HIS A 2 9.88 -53.73 6.25
CA HIS A 2 10.27 -52.34 5.99
C HIS A 2 9.48 -51.44 6.94
N PHE A 3 10.20 -50.80 7.86
CA PHE A 3 9.64 -49.81 8.78
C PHE A 3 9.47 -48.48 8.04
N TYR A 4 8.22 -48.06 7.84
CA TYR A 4 7.91 -46.68 7.48
C TYR A 4 7.91 -45.83 8.75
N ILE A 5 8.87 -44.91 8.86
CA ILE A 5 8.86 -43.86 9.87
C ILE A 5 7.94 -42.75 9.35
N LEU A 6 6.72 -42.69 9.89
CA LEU A 6 5.84 -41.53 9.75
C LEU A 6 6.42 -40.38 10.57
N ILE A 7 7.05 -39.41 9.91
CA ILE A 7 7.42 -38.13 10.53
C ILE A 7 6.14 -37.29 10.62
N PHE A 8 5.53 -37.28 11.80
CA PHE A 8 4.46 -36.35 12.15
C PHE A 8 5.10 -34.96 12.38
N VAL A 9 5.08 -34.11 11.36
CA VAL A 9 5.42 -32.69 11.53
C VAL A 9 4.22 -32.02 12.21
N CYS A 10 4.26 -31.93 13.54
CA CYS A 10 3.32 -31.08 14.29
C CYS A 10 3.58 -29.62 13.94
N PHE A 11 2.77 -29.06 13.04
CA PHE A 11 2.64 -27.62 12.89
C PHE A 11 1.96 -27.08 14.15
N PHE A 12 2.75 -26.62 15.13
CA PHE A 12 2.24 -25.74 16.18
C PHE A 12 1.83 -24.42 15.52
N SER A 13 0.55 -24.31 15.16
CA SER A 13 -0.07 -23.02 14.87
C SER A 13 -0.15 -22.25 16.19
N PHE A 14 0.88 -21.47 16.50
CA PHE A 14 0.77 -20.49 17.58
C PHE A 14 -0.45 -19.60 17.27
N PRO A 15 -1.39 -19.44 18.22
CA PRO A 15 -2.52 -18.55 18.02
C PRO A 15 -1.99 -17.16 17.68
N ILE A 16 -2.68 -16.50 16.74
CA ILE A 16 -2.43 -15.11 16.39
C ILE A 16 -2.61 -14.30 17.69
N GLU A 17 -1.52 -13.95 18.37
CA GLU A 17 -1.58 -13.06 19.51
C GLU A 17 -2.09 -11.72 19.01
N ALA A 18 -3.37 -11.46 19.29
CA ALA A 18 -3.98 -10.18 18.98
C ALA A 18 -3.29 -9.14 19.86
N PHE A 19 -2.42 -8.30 19.28
CA PHE A 19 -1.70 -7.24 19.98
C PHE A 19 -2.58 -6.59 21.06
N GLN A 20 -2.17 -6.69 22.32
CA GLN A 20 -2.79 -5.97 23.42
C GLN A 20 -1.95 -4.73 23.70
N PHE A 21 -2.55 -3.56 23.45
CA PHE A 21 -1.94 -2.28 23.77
C PHE A 21 -2.57 -1.77 25.05
N ASP A 22 -1.77 -1.66 26.09
CA ASP A 22 -2.17 -1.11 27.38
C ASP A 22 -1.69 0.32 27.48
N CYS A 23 -2.61 1.27 27.47
CA CYS A 23 -2.33 2.69 27.49
C CYS A 23 -3.03 3.31 28.69
N GLU A 24 -2.47 2.96 29.87
CA GLU A 24 -2.91 3.13 31.27
C GLU A 24 -3.58 4.47 31.61
N ASN A 25 -3.17 5.57 30.99
CA ASN A 25 -3.77 6.88 31.23
C ASN A 25 -4.48 7.40 29.96
N PRO A 26 -5.81 7.57 29.96
CA PRO A 26 -6.54 8.10 28.82
C PRO A 26 -6.26 9.59 28.56
N ASN A 27 -5.70 10.32 29.53
CA ASN A 27 -5.51 11.76 29.45
C ASN A 27 -4.12 12.18 28.96
N THR A 28 -3.15 11.25 28.89
CA THR A 28 -1.77 11.55 28.48
C THR A 28 -1.31 10.70 27.30
N ILE A 29 -0.36 11.23 26.54
CA ILE A 29 0.26 10.56 25.40
C ILE A 29 1.65 10.08 25.85
N ASP A 30 1.81 8.77 26.07
CA ASP A 30 3.13 8.18 26.31
C ASP A 30 3.82 7.86 24.98
N THR A 31 4.62 8.80 24.49
CA THR A 31 5.32 8.67 23.22
C THR A 31 6.35 7.54 23.21
N ASN A 32 6.93 7.20 24.37
CA ASN A 32 7.91 6.12 24.51
C ASN A 32 7.22 4.75 24.39
N LYS A 33 6.10 4.57 25.08
CA LYS A 33 5.30 3.34 25.03
C LYS A 33 4.75 3.10 23.63
N ILE A 34 4.21 4.14 22.97
CA ILE A 34 3.75 4.05 21.58
C ILE A 34 4.89 3.63 20.64
N THR A 35 6.08 4.24 20.76
CA THR A 35 7.23 3.85 19.93
C THR A 35 7.63 2.39 20.17
N SER A 36 7.58 1.90 21.42
CA SER A 36 7.83 0.48 21.72
C SER A 36 6.82 -0.43 21.00
N TYR A 37 5.53 -0.10 21.04
CA TYR A 37 4.50 -0.86 20.31
C TYR A 37 4.69 -0.82 18.80
N ILE A 38 5.08 0.31 18.22
CA ILE A 38 5.42 0.38 16.79
C ILE A 38 6.58 -0.57 16.47
N SER A 39 7.65 -0.58 17.27
CA SER A 39 8.76 -1.51 17.07
C SER A 39 8.34 -2.99 17.15
N GLN A 40 7.42 -3.32 18.06
CA GLN A 40 6.86 -4.68 18.16
C GLN A 40 6.05 -5.05 16.89
N ILE A 41 5.22 -4.14 16.39
CA ILE A 41 4.47 -4.35 15.14
C ILE A 41 5.43 -4.52 13.96
N GLU A 42 6.48 -3.69 13.89
CA GLU A 42 7.46 -3.76 12.80
C GLU A 42 8.29 -5.04 12.80
N SER A 43 8.51 -5.65 13.97
CA SER A 43 9.24 -6.92 14.09
C SER A 43 8.45 -8.14 13.60
N GLN A 44 7.17 -7.98 13.28
CA GLN A 44 6.37 -9.07 12.73
C GLN A 44 6.48 -9.14 11.21
N ASP A 45 6.75 -10.35 10.72
CA ASP A 45 6.68 -10.68 9.30
C ASP A 45 5.24 -10.84 8.82
N ASP A 46 5.01 -10.52 7.55
CA ASP A 46 3.77 -10.88 6.87
C ASP A 46 3.64 -12.42 6.86
N SER A 47 2.40 -12.91 6.96
CA SER A 47 2.16 -14.36 7.13
C SER A 47 1.17 -14.91 6.11
N LEU A 48 1.29 -16.21 5.85
CA LEU A 48 0.29 -16.94 5.08
C LEU A 48 -1.01 -17.10 5.89
N SER A 49 -2.15 -16.88 5.23
CA SER A 49 -3.48 -17.21 5.72
C SER A 49 -3.75 -18.71 5.63
N ILE A 50 -4.88 -19.13 6.19
CA ILE A 50 -5.35 -20.53 6.20
C ILE A 50 -5.48 -21.12 4.78
N ASP A 51 -5.78 -20.28 3.78
CA ASP A 51 -5.86 -20.65 2.37
C ASP A 51 -4.55 -20.41 1.59
N GLY A 52 -3.43 -20.22 2.29
CA GLY A 52 -2.08 -20.10 1.69
C GLY A 52 -1.78 -18.76 1.04
N LYS A 53 -2.60 -17.71 1.27
CA LYS A 53 -2.39 -16.37 0.71
C LYS A 53 -1.57 -15.51 1.66
N LEU A 54 -0.71 -14.65 1.14
CA LEU A 54 -0.01 -13.69 1.99
C LEU A 54 -0.98 -12.60 2.45
N VAL A 55 -1.03 -12.32 3.75
CA VAL A 55 -1.84 -11.26 4.36
C VAL A 55 -0.95 -10.37 5.23
N SER A 56 -1.04 -9.06 5.07
CA SER A 56 -0.33 -8.16 5.97
C SER A 56 -1.02 -8.04 7.33
N LYS A 57 -0.27 -8.32 8.40
CA LYS A 57 -0.74 -8.22 9.79
C LYS A 57 -0.67 -6.81 10.35
N LYS A 58 0.15 -5.94 9.75
CA LYS A 58 0.50 -4.61 10.29
C LYS A 58 -0.69 -3.65 10.31
N LEU A 59 -1.52 -3.65 9.27
CA LEU A 59 -2.65 -2.71 9.13
C LEU A 59 -3.56 -2.72 10.37
N LYS A 60 -4.09 -3.89 10.75
CA LYS A 60 -5.02 -4.03 11.89
C LYS A 60 -4.33 -3.70 13.22
N ALA A 61 -3.06 -4.03 13.36
CA ALA A 61 -2.29 -3.71 14.56
C ALA A 61 -2.13 -2.19 14.72
N TYR A 62 -1.81 -1.47 13.64
CA TYR A 62 -1.70 -0.02 13.67
C TYR A 62 -3.03 0.69 13.92
N GLU A 63 -4.13 0.23 13.32
CA GLU A 63 -5.47 0.77 13.62
C GLU A 63 -5.84 0.59 15.08
N LYS A 64 -5.57 -0.59 15.65
CA LYS A 64 -5.82 -0.88 17.06
C LYS A 64 -4.94 -0.04 17.99
N LEU A 65 -3.65 0.14 17.65
CA LEU A 65 -2.74 1.00 18.39
C LEU A 65 -3.23 2.45 18.41
N PHE A 66 -3.61 2.99 17.25
CA PHE A 66 -4.15 4.34 17.17
C PHE A 66 -5.40 4.49 18.03
N LYS A 67 -6.39 3.60 17.86
CA LYS A 67 -7.64 3.64 18.60
C LYS A 67 -7.45 3.56 20.11
N ASN A 68 -6.56 2.70 20.58
CA ASN A 68 -6.40 2.46 22.02
C ASN A 68 -5.54 3.51 22.72
N CYS A 69 -4.52 4.03 22.04
CA CYS A 69 -3.44 4.79 22.67
C CYS A 69 -3.35 6.26 22.24
N ILE A 70 -4.03 6.64 21.16
CA ILE A 70 -3.88 7.97 20.55
C ILE A 70 -5.24 8.65 20.38
N ASP A 71 -6.24 7.92 19.89
CA ASP A 71 -7.56 8.47 19.64
C ASP A 71 -8.15 9.08 20.92
N ASN A 72 -8.78 10.25 20.77
CA ASN A 72 -9.30 11.09 21.87
C ASN A 72 -8.26 11.69 22.84
N ARG A 73 -6.95 11.51 22.60
CA ARG A 73 -5.86 12.14 23.38
C ARG A 73 -5.23 13.27 22.58
N GLN A 74 -5.81 14.47 22.67
CA GLN A 74 -5.38 15.65 21.90
C GLN A 74 -4.69 16.73 22.76
N SER A 75 -4.48 16.49 24.06
CA SER A 75 -3.75 17.44 24.88
C SER A 75 -2.25 17.35 24.60
N PHE A 76 -1.77 18.25 23.75
CA PHE A 76 -0.34 18.41 23.47
C PHE A 76 0.38 19.33 24.46
N ARG A 77 -0.36 20.01 25.34
CA ARG A 77 0.17 21.06 26.23
C ARG A 77 1.31 20.57 27.11
N GLU A 78 1.23 19.32 27.55
CA GLU A 78 2.18 18.72 28.47
C GLU A 78 3.39 18.10 27.77
N LEU A 79 3.32 17.88 26.45
CA LEU A 79 4.44 17.32 25.69
C LEU A 79 5.50 18.38 25.46
N SER A 80 6.76 18.05 25.75
CA SER A 80 7.90 18.82 25.28
C SER A 80 8.00 18.82 23.76
N ILE A 81 8.82 19.69 23.19
CA ILE A 81 9.02 19.74 21.75
C ILE A 81 9.63 18.44 21.19
N GLN A 82 10.51 17.81 21.95
CA GLN A 82 11.14 16.53 21.59
C GLN A 82 10.10 15.40 21.57
N GLU A 83 9.18 15.40 22.53
CA GLU A 83 8.07 14.44 22.57
C GLU A 83 7.08 14.68 21.42
N LEU A 84 6.79 15.93 21.05
CA LEU A 84 5.99 16.22 19.85
C LEU A 84 6.63 15.69 18.58
N TYR A 85 7.95 15.86 18.42
CA TYR A 85 8.68 15.28 17.29
C TYR A 85 8.57 13.75 17.26
N LYS A 86 8.72 13.11 18.42
CA LYS A 86 8.59 11.65 18.54
C LYS A 86 7.17 11.19 18.24
N HIS A 87 6.17 11.88 18.78
CA HIS A 87 4.75 11.62 18.53
C HIS A 87 4.42 11.75 17.06
N TYR A 88 4.88 12.82 16.41
CA TYR A 88 4.70 13.02 14.98
C TYR A 88 5.23 11.84 14.16
N LYS A 89 6.45 11.36 14.47
CA LYS A 89 7.01 10.18 13.80
C LYS A 89 6.16 8.93 14.02
N ASN A 90 5.67 8.71 15.24
CA ASN A 90 4.78 7.58 15.55
C ASN A 90 3.50 7.64 14.70
N ILE A 91 2.85 8.80 14.61
CA ILE A 91 1.64 8.97 13.81
C ILE A 91 1.94 8.85 12.32
N HIS A 92 3.07 9.39 11.84
CA HIS A 92 3.49 9.23 10.46
C HIS A 92 3.62 7.75 10.08
N THR A 93 4.24 6.92 10.93
CA THR A 93 4.32 5.47 10.70
C THR A 93 2.93 4.83 10.65
N ILE A 94 2.05 5.16 11.59
CA ILE A 94 0.66 4.66 11.60
C ILE A 94 -0.08 5.08 10.31
N ALA A 95 0.00 6.35 9.93
CA ALA A 95 -0.64 6.88 8.74
C ALA A 95 -0.10 6.23 7.45
N PHE A 96 1.21 5.96 7.40
CA PHE A 96 1.86 5.27 6.29
C PHE A 96 1.30 3.86 6.07
N TYR A 97 1.15 3.05 7.12
CA TYR A 97 0.64 1.69 6.97
C TYR A 97 -0.87 1.59 6.81
N THR A 98 -1.61 2.55 7.36
CA THR A 98 -3.08 2.50 7.35
C THR A 98 -3.70 3.22 6.17
N SER A 99 -3.00 4.18 5.57
CA SER A 99 -3.54 5.10 4.55
C SER A 99 -4.88 5.72 4.97
N ASN A 100 -5.09 5.92 6.29
CA ASN A 100 -6.36 6.40 6.84
C ASN A 100 -6.33 7.92 7.00
N VAL A 101 -7.33 8.60 6.42
CA VAL A 101 -7.47 10.07 6.47
C VAL A 101 -7.53 10.59 7.89
N THR A 102 -8.16 9.87 8.83
CA THR A 102 -8.24 10.27 10.24
C THR A 102 -6.86 10.32 10.88
N HIS A 103 -6.00 9.35 10.59
CA HIS A 103 -4.62 9.34 11.11
C HIS A 103 -3.78 10.48 10.51
N VAL A 104 -3.96 10.78 9.22
CA VAL A 104 -3.31 11.93 8.56
C VAL A 104 -3.80 13.27 9.13
N ASN A 105 -5.09 13.40 9.42
CA ASN A 105 -5.63 14.61 10.05
C ASN A 105 -5.08 14.80 11.47
N TYR A 106 -4.94 13.72 12.22
CA TYR A 106 -4.29 13.77 13.53
C TYR A 106 -2.80 14.15 13.40
N MET A 107 -2.09 13.57 12.43
CA MET A 107 -0.70 13.92 12.10
C MET A 107 -0.56 15.42 11.82
N GLN A 108 -1.51 16.01 11.10
CA GLN A 108 -1.54 17.45 10.80
C GLN A 108 -1.70 18.27 12.07
N THR A 109 -2.54 17.82 13.00
CA THR A 109 -2.75 18.52 14.28
C THR A 109 -1.45 18.55 15.11
N VAL A 110 -0.67 17.46 15.12
CA VAL A 110 0.64 17.41 15.79
C VAL A 110 1.64 18.37 15.11
N LEU A 111 1.65 18.42 13.77
CA LEU A 111 2.50 19.33 13.00
C LEU A 111 2.17 20.80 13.23
N ASP A 112 0.88 21.13 13.30
CA ASP A 112 0.45 22.50 13.57
C ASP A 112 0.89 22.97 14.95
N GLU A 113 0.87 22.09 15.95
CA GLU A 113 1.38 22.39 17.29
C GLU A 113 2.91 22.57 17.30
N THR A 114 3.69 21.77 16.56
CA THR A 114 5.15 22.00 16.47
C THR A 114 5.46 23.34 15.81
N ILE A 115 4.79 23.67 14.69
CA ILE A 115 4.97 24.94 13.98
C ILE A 115 4.58 26.12 14.86
N LYS A 116 3.46 26.02 15.60
CA LYS A 116 3.00 27.05 16.53
C LYS A 116 4.03 27.34 17.63
N ARG A 117 4.80 26.34 18.05
CA ARG A 117 5.90 26.49 19.02
C ARG A 117 7.21 27.01 18.41
N GLY A 118 7.19 27.43 17.14
CA GLY A 118 8.34 27.99 16.44
C GLY A 118 9.21 26.96 15.73
N GLU A 119 8.86 25.68 15.79
CA GLU A 119 9.63 24.60 15.18
C GLU A 119 9.12 24.23 13.79
N LYS A 120 9.75 24.78 12.76
CA LYS A 120 9.46 24.46 11.37
C LYS A 120 10.46 23.45 10.82
N ASN A 121 10.05 22.18 10.75
CA ASN A 121 10.88 21.11 10.21
C ASN A 121 10.51 20.74 8.77
N LYS A 122 11.45 20.92 7.83
CA LYS A 122 11.23 20.60 6.40
C LYS A 122 10.93 19.12 6.15
N SER A 123 11.49 18.21 6.97
CA SER A 123 11.22 16.77 6.87
C SER A 123 9.78 16.47 7.21
N GLN A 124 9.27 17.00 8.34
CA GLN A 124 7.88 16.79 8.73
C GLN A 124 6.92 17.34 7.68
N LEU A 125 7.17 18.54 7.15
CA LEU A 125 6.36 19.11 6.07
C LEU A 125 6.37 18.25 4.80
N SER A 126 7.51 17.66 4.45
CA SER A 126 7.62 16.72 3.32
C SER A 126 6.87 15.41 3.57
N GLU A 127 6.94 14.87 4.79
CA GLU A 127 6.20 13.68 5.21
C GLU A 127 4.69 13.93 5.21
N MET A 128 4.24 15.09 5.69
CA MET A 128 2.83 15.50 5.65
C MET A 128 2.31 15.60 4.22
N TYR A 129 3.09 16.25 3.34
CA TYR A 129 2.76 16.32 1.92
C TYR A 129 2.55 14.92 1.32
N ARG A 130 3.46 13.98 1.62
CA ARG A 130 3.37 12.59 1.16
C ARG A 130 2.16 11.88 1.74
N ALA A 131 1.84 12.09 3.02
CA ALA A 131 0.65 11.52 3.67
C ALA A 131 -0.66 12.00 3.02
N TYR A 132 -0.73 13.29 2.65
CA TYR A 132 -1.86 13.81 1.87
C TYR A 132 -1.98 13.17 0.49
N VAL A 133 -0.87 13.01 -0.23
CA VAL A 133 -0.86 12.34 -1.54
C VAL A 133 -1.32 10.89 -1.42
N GLN A 134 -0.80 10.16 -0.44
CA GLN A 134 -1.14 8.76 -0.18
C GLN A 134 -2.64 8.57 0.08
N THR A 135 -3.24 9.49 0.86
CA THR A 135 -4.67 9.47 1.20
C THR A 135 -5.56 10.23 0.20
N ARG A 136 -5.02 10.59 -0.98
CA ARG A 136 -5.70 11.31 -2.06
C ARG A 136 -6.28 12.68 -1.67
N GLN A 137 -5.76 13.27 -0.60
CA GLN A 137 -6.05 14.63 -0.15
C GLN A 137 -5.25 15.67 -0.95
N PHE A 138 -5.37 15.64 -2.29
CA PHE A 138 -4.54 16.44 -3.20
C PHE A 138 -4.72 17.94 -3.03
N THR A 139 -5.91 18.40 -2.63
CA THR A 139 -6.18 19.81 -2.33
C THR A 139 -5.34 20.30 -1.14
N GLN A 140 -5.24 19.48 -0.09
CA GLN A 140 -4.45 19.74 1.10
C GLN A 140 -2.95 19.72 0.79
N ALA A 141 -2.49 18.73 0.00
CA ALA A 141 -1.10 18.66 -0.46
C ALA A 141 -0.69 19.92 -1.25
N ASN A 142 -1.53 20.39 -2.19
CA ASN A 142 -1.29 21.61 -2.95
C ASN A 142 -1.30 22.87 -2.07
N ARG A 143 -2.18 22.93 -1.07
CA ARG A 143 -2.20 24.03 -0.09
C ARG A 143 -0.90 24.09 0.70
N LEU A 144 -0.44 22.94 1.22
CA LEU A 144 0.80 22.84 1.99
C LEU A 144 2.00 23.28 1.15
N LYS A 145 2.07 22.84 -0.12
CA LYS A 145 3.09 23.28 -1.06
C LYS A 145 3.08 24.80 -1.31
N LYS A 146 1.90 25.41 -1.46
CA LYS A 146 1.77 26.86 -1.64
C LYS A 146 2.23 27.64 -0.40
N GLN A 147 1.94 27.11 0.79
CA GLN A 147 2.33 27.72 2.06
C GLN A 147 3.84 27.63 2.32
N TYR A 148 4.50 26.58 1.79
CA TYR A 148 5.92 26.31 2.04
C TYR A 148 6.70 26.03 0.75
N PRO A 149 6.90 27.04 -0.12
CA PRO A 149 7.55 26.87 -1.42
C PRO A 149 9.03 26.41 -1.31
N ASP A 150 9.75 26.81 -0.25
CA ASP A 150 11.18 26.56 -0.06
C ASP A 150 11.56 25.10 0.27
N ILE A 151 10.58 24.20 0.28
CA ILE A 151 10.75 22.76 0.55
C ILE A 151 10.93 21.96 -0.75
N GLY A 152 10.61 22.55 -1.90
CA GLY A 152 10.81 21.88 -3.19
C GLY A 152 9.87 20.69 -3.42
N LEU A 153 8.66 20.74 -2.88
CA LEU A 153 7.67 19.66 -3.03
C LEU A 153 7.26 19.48 -4.51
N SER A 154 7.15 18.23 -4.95
CA SER A 154 6.82 17.87 -6.34
C SER A 154 5.50 18.50 -6.81
N ARG A 155 5.30 18.64 -8.13
CA ARG A 155 4.01 19.08 -8.67
C ARG A 155 3.05 17.89 -8.74
N LEU A 156 1.79 18.12 -8.35
CA LEU A 156 0.72 17.14 -8.56
C LEU A 156 0.06 17.35 -9.93
N PRO A 157 -0.34 16.26 -10.60
CA PRO A 157 -1.16 16.34 -11.80
C PRO A 157 -2.55 16.88 -11.47
N THR A 158 -3.28 17.31 -12.50
CA THR A 158 -4.70 17.63 -12.35
C THR A 158 -5.46 16.32 -12.22
N ILE A 159 -6.30 16.20 -11.18
CA ILE A 159 -7.17 15.05 -11.00
C ILE A 159 -8.53 15.38 -11.60
N LYS A 160 -9.06 14.50 -12.46
CA LYS A 160 -10.38 14.60 -13.05
C LYS A 160 -11.21 13.36 -12.71
N GLY A 161 -12.52 13.53 -12.67
CA GLY A 161 -13.44 12.51 -12.19
C GLY A 161 -13.77 12.70 -10.71
N ASN A 162 -14.94 12.20 -10.33
CA ASN A 162 -15.38 12.12 -8.95
C ASN A 162 -16.23 10.85 -8.85
N GLU A 163 -15.56 9.72 -9.07
CA GLU A 163 -16.23 8.43 -8.94
C GLU A 163 -16.54 8.23 -7.45
N GLY A 164 -17.81 7.91 -7.16
CA GLY A 164 -18.30 7.65 -5.83
C GLY A 164 -17.67 6.40 -5.18
N GLY A 165 -18.27 5.92 -4.09
CA GLY A 165 -17.75 4.78 -3.34
C GLY A 165 -17.52 3.52 -4.19
N GLY A 166 -16.46 2.77 -3.89
CA GLY A 166 -16.12 1.53 -4.58
C GLY A 166 -14.71 1.56 -5.21
N ARG A 167 -14.34 0.47 -5.89
CA ARG A 167 -13.03 0.35 -6.54
C ARG A 167 -12.91 1.37 -7.65
N SER A 168 -11.84 2.15 -7.61
CA SER A 168 -11.51 3.06 -8.71
C SER A 168 -10.00 3.19 -8.87
N LEU A 169 -9.61 3.55 -10.09
CA LEU A 169 -8.24 3.69 -10.53
C LEU A 169 -8.03 5.08 -11.13
N LEU A 170 -6.82 5.62 -10.95
CA LEU A 170 -6.37 6.87 -11.56
C LEU A 170 -5.51 6.53 -12.78
N PHE A 171 -6.09 6.73 -13.96
CA PHE A 171 -5.42 6.52 -15.24
C PHE A 171 -4.62 7.74 -15.67
N ILE A 172 -3.44 7.51 -16.22
CA ILE A 172 -2.55 8.56 -16.72
C ILE A 172 -3.02 9.01 -18.11
N GLU A 173 -3.21 10.32 -18.26
CA GLU A 173 -3.51 10.98 -19.53
C GLU A 173 -2.58 12.19 -19.76
N GLN A 174 -2.47 12.62 -21.03
CA GLN A 174 -1.67 13.78 -21.45
C GLN A 174 -0.25 13.77 -20.88
N ASP A 175 0.46 12.66 -21.05
CA ASP A 175 1.83 12.44 -20.55
C ASP A 175 1.98 12.75 -19.05
N GLY A 176 0.99 12.37 -18.23
CA GLY A 176 1.07 12.54 -16.78
C GLY A 176 0.58 13.89 -16.27
N LYS A 177 0.12 14.80 -17.14
CA LYS A 177 -0.45 16.08 -16.70
C LYS A 177 -1.83 15.93 -16.04
N ILE A 178 -2.56 14.87 -16.41
CA ILE A 178 -3.90 14.59 -15.92
C ILE A 178 -3.95 13.15 -15.41
N LEU A 179 -4.56 12.97 -14.25
CA LEU A 179 -5.04 11.66 -13.79
C LEU A 179 -6.56 11.63 -13.84
N VAL A 180 -7.13 10.67 -14.55
CA VAL A 180 -8.58 10.48 -14.65
C VAL A 180 -9.00 9.31 -13.78
N GLN A 181 -9.84 9.58 -12.78
CA GLN A 181 -10.47 8.56 -11.96
C GLN A 181 -11.54 7.84 -12.78
N LYS A 182 -11.50 6.50 -12.78
CA LYS A 182 -12.52 5.65 -13.39
C LYS A 182 -12.86 4.51 -12.42
N SER A 183 -14.13 4.12 -12.37
CA SER A 183 -14.55 2.94 -11.62
C SER A 183 -13.86 1.68 -12.18
N PHE A 184 -13.71 0.68 -11.31
CA PHE A 184 -13.22 -0.62 -11.68
C PHE A 184 -14.22 -1.69 -11.24
N ASP A 185 -14.60 -2.52 -12.20
CA ASP A 185 -15.45 -3.69 -11.98
C ASP A 185 -14.74 -4.92 -12.52
N PHE A 186 -14.92 -6.05 -11.83
CA PHE A 186 -14.43 -7.32 -12.34
C PHE A 186 -15.25 -7.73 -13.57
N SER A 187 -14.58 -8.15 -14.63
CA SER A 187 -15.25 -8.75 -15.78
C SER A 187 -15.76 -10.14 -15.41
N GLN A 188 -16.82 -10.60 -16.11
CA GLN A 188 -17.17 -12.02 -16.10
C GLN A 188 -16.03 -12.84 -16.74
N GLY A 189 -15.83 -14.07 -16.29
CA GLY A 189 -14.73 -14.93 -16.74
C GLY A 189 -13.39 -14.62 -16.09
N ALA A 190 -12.32 -14.90 -16.82
CA ALA A 190 -10.95 -14.86 -16.31
C ALA A 190 -10.36 -13.45 -16.33
N GLN A 191 -9.81 -13.02 -15.20
CA GLN A 191 -9.17 -11.70 -15.04
C GLN A 191 -7.94 -11.80 -14.15
N ILE A 192 -6.95 -10.96 -14.44
CA ILE A 192 -5.71 -10.87 -13.66
C ILE A 192 -5.59 -9.44 -13.11
N VAL A 193 -5.37 -9.30 -11.81
CA VAL A 193 -4.95 -8.02 -11.23
C VAL A 193 -3.48 -8.12 -10.88
N VAL A 194 -2.67 -7.22 -11.43
CA VAL A 194 -1.24 -7.16 -11.22
C VAL A 194 -0.90 -5.93 -10.41
N ILE A 195 -0.50 -6.12 -9.15
CA ILE A 195 0.04 -5.05 -8.32
C ILE A 195 1.51 -4.88 -8.71
N SER A 196 1.89 -3.73 -9.26
CA SER A 196 3.22 -3.50 -9.80
C SER A 196 3.71 -2.08 -9.51
N SER A 197 4.99 -1.82 -9.77
CA SER A 197 5.57 -0.48 -9.66
C SER A 197 6.82 -0.36 -10.54
N PRO A 198 7.02 0.74 -11.29
CA PRO A 198 8.19 0.92 -12.13
C PRO A 198 9.48 1.05 -11.31
N ILE A 199 9.39 1.51 -10.06
CA ILE A 199 10.55 1.67 -9.17
C ILE A 199 10.92 0.37 -8.43
N CYS A 200 10.11 -0.68 -8.53
CA CYS A 200 10.40 -1.98 -7.92
C CYS A 200 11.25 -2.89 -8.84
N GLY A 201 12.41 -3.33 -8.37
CA GLY A 201 13.32 -4.23 -9.10
C GLY A 201 12.67 -5.53 -9.56
N PRO A 202 12.04 -6.33 -8.67
CA PRO A 202 11.23 -7.48 -9.04
C PRO A 202 10.17 -7.20 -10.13
N SER A 203 9.45 -6.06 -10.05
CA SER A 203 8.42 -5.70 -11.04
C SER A 203 9.02 -5.43 -12.41
N ARG A 204 10.13 -4.68 -12.47
CA ARG A 204 10.88 -4.45 -13.72
C ARG A 204 11.40 -5.76 -14.32
N ARG A 205 11.90 -6.68 -13.50
CA ARG A 205 12.34 -8.01 -13.98
C ARG A 205 11.20 -8.80 -14.61
N TYR A 206 10.03 -8.80 -13.98
CA TYR A 206 8.85 -9.46 -14.52
C TYR A 206 8.45 -8.87 -15.88
N LEU A 207 8.36 -7.54 -15.98
CA LEU A 207 8.03 -6.87 -17.25
C LEU A 207 9.04 -7.20 -18.35
N SER A 208 10.35 -7.14 -18.06
CA SER A 208 11.38 -7.53 -19.02
C SER A 208 11.23 -8.98 -19.48
N TRP A 209 10.92 -9.92 -18.57
CA TRP A 209 10.65 -11.31 -18.94
C TRP A 209 9.38 -11.43 -19.79
N LEU A 210 8.29 -10.74 -19.42
CA LEU A 210 7.01 -10.80 -20.13
C LEU A 210 7.12 -10.35 -21.58
N GLN A 211 7.92 -9.31 -21.85
CA GLN A 211 8.19 -8.82 -23.22
C GLN A 211 8.85 -9.88 -24.13
N THR A 212 9.51 -10.90 -23.56
CA THR A 212 10.09 -12.00 -24.33
C THR A 212 9.11 -13.15 -24.62
N LYS A 213 7.88 -13.09 -24.07
CA LYS A 213 6.90 -14.19 -24.09
C LYS A 213 5.63 -13.76 -24.81
N ARG A 214 5.66 -13.75 -26.15
CA ARG A 214 4.56 -13.21 -26.99
C ARG A 214 3.17 -13.75 -26.62
N GLU A 215 3.03 -15.06 -26.43
CA GLU A 215 1.76 -15.70 -26.06
C GLU A 215 1.25 -15.18 -24.70
N ILE A 216 2.12 -15.15 -23.70
CA ILE A 216 1.77 -14.69 -22.35
C ILE A 216 1.50 -13.18 -22.34
N LEU A 217 2.27 -12.39 -23.08
CA LEU A 217 2.02 -10.96 -23.23
C LEU A 217 0.63 -10.68 -23.82
N SER A 218 0.20 -11.48 -24.81
CA SER A 218 -1.16 -11.37 -25.37
C SER A 218 -2.23 -11.62 -24.31
N VAL A 219 -2.05 -12.65 -23.48
CA VAL A 219 -2.97 -12.94 -22.36
C VAL A 219 -3.04 -11.76 -21.39
N PHE A 220 -1.90 -11.21 -20.96
CA PHE A 220 -1.90 -10.07 -20.05
C PHE A 220 -2.51 -8.82 -20.71
N ASN A 221 -2.24 -8.56 -21.98
CA ASN A 221 -2.84 -7.43 -22.67
C ASN A 221 -4.38 -7.46 -22.63
N ASN A 222 -4.97 -8.65 -22.78
CA ASN A 222 -6.41 -8.79 -22.92
C ASN A 222 -7.15 -9.02 -21.59
N HIS A 223 -6.48 -9.61 -20.60
CA HIS A 223 -7.12 -10.09 -19.37
C HIS A 223 -6.59 -9.44 -18.09
N SER A 224 -5.60 -8.56 -18.17
CA SER A 224 -4.98 -8.00 -16.96
C SER A 224 -5.23 -6.52 -16.74
N THR A 225 -5.39 -6.15 -15.47
CA THR A 225 -5.38 -4.77 -14.99
C THR A 225 -4.16 -4.57 -14.11
N TRP A 226 -3.34 -3.58 -14.45
CA TRP A 226 -2.10 -3.29 -13.75
C TRP A 226 -2.29 -2.08 -12.86
N ILE A 227 -2.13 -2.29 -11.56
CA ILE A 227 -2.39 -1.26 -10.55
C ILE A 227 -1.15 -1.05 -9.70
N MET A 228 -0.92 0.20 -9.30
CA MET A 228 0.08 0.56 -8.32
C MET A 228 -0.56 0.66 -6.94
N PRO A 229 0.15 0.24 -5.87
CA PRO A 229 -0.31 0.46 -4.50
C PRO A 229 -0.42 1.97 -4.21
N VAL A 230 -1.15 2.34 -3.16
CA VAL A 230 -1.22 3.75 -2.76
C VAL A 230 0.11 4.16 -2.13
N THR A 231 0.71 5.22 -2.66
CA THR A 231 2.00 5.73 -2.21
C THR A 231 1.93 7.24 -1.99
N GLY A 232 2.80 7.76 -1.13
CA GLY A 232 2.93 9.21 -0.91
C GLY A 232 3.68 9.96 -2.01
N GLN A 233 4.23 9.24 -2.99
CA GLN A 233 4.85 9.79 -4.19
C GLN A 233 4.26 9.08 -5.42
N LEU A 234 3.82 9.85 -6.41
CA LEU A 234 3.17 9.28 -7.59
C LEU A 234 4.18 8.77 -8.64
N TYR A 235 5.42 9.27 -8.69
CA TYR A 235 6.42 8.85 -9.70
C TYR A 235 5.88 8.94 -11.14
N ILE A 236 5.22 10.06 -11.46
CA ILE A 236 4.47 10.23 -12.71
C ILE A 236 5.36 9.96 -13.93
N ASP A 237 6.57 10.50 -13.94
CA ASP A 237 7.49 10.40 -15.07
C ASP A 237 7.93 8.94 -15.27
N GLU A 238 8.27 8.25 -14.18
CA GLU A 238 8.66 6.83 -14.21
C GLU A 238 7.52 5.93 -14.69
N VAL A 239 6.28 6.23 -14.32
CA VAL A 239 5.12 5.46 -14.77
C VAL A 239 4.78 5.76 -16.23
N VAL A 240 4.88 7.03 -16.67
CA VAL A 240 4.72 7.40 -18.09
C VAL A 240 5.76 6.69 -18.94
N GLU A 241 7.04 6.71 -18.55
CA GLU A 241 8.12 6.02 -19.26
C GLU A 241 7.88 4.50 -19.30
N SER A 242 7.53 3.91 -18.15
CA SER A 242 7.25 2.47 -18.07
C SER A 242 6.07 2.05 -18.96
N ASN A 243 4.98 2.83 -18.98
CA ASN A 243 3.82 2.55 -19.83
C ASN A 243 4.14 2.67 -21.33
N LYS A 244 5.02 3.61 -21.72
CA LYS A 244 5.51 3.72 -23.10
C LYS A 244 6.38 2.54 -23.48
N LYS A 245 7.35 2.18 -22.62
CA LYS A 245 8.31 1.10 -22.85
C LYS A 245 7.67 -0.29 -22.90
N ASN A 246 6.64 -0.52 -22.10
CA ASN A 246 6.01 -1.83 -21.94
C ASN A 246 4.67 -1.96 -22.64
N ALA A 247 4.39 -1.10 -23.63
CA ALA A 247 3.17 -1.18 -24.42
C ALA A 247 2.95 -2.63 -24.95
N PRO A 248 1.71 -3.15 -24.90
CA PRO A 248 0.47 -2.44 -24.61
C PRO A 248 0.09 -2.33 -23.12
N ILE A 249 0.94 -2.82 -22.21
CA ILE A 249 0.65 -2.80 -20.77
C ILE A 249 0.70 -1.38 -20.20
N LYS A 250 -0.35 -0.99 -19.48
CA LYS A 250 -0.46 0.32 -18.82
C LYS A 250 -0.82 0.17 -17.36
N MET A 251 0.02 0.72 -16.48
CA MET A 251 -0.26 0.83 -15.06
C MET A 251 -1.14 2.05 -14.76
N ALA A 252 -2.05 1.87 -13.82
CA ALA A 252 -2.84 2.93 -13.19
C ALA A 252 -2.59 2.97 -11.67
N TYR A 253 -2.91 4.07 -11.00
CA TYR A 253 -2.82 4.11 -9.53
C TYR A 253 -4.11 3.63 -8.91
N THR A 254 -4.02 2.82 -7.86
CA THR A 254 -5.18 2.55 -7.00
C THR A 254 -5.64 3.85 -6.35
N TYR A 255 -6.94 4.16 -6.39
CA TYR A 255 -7.44 5.33 -5.69
C TYR A 255 -7.36 5.14 -4.17
N LYS A 256 -7.93 4.04 -3.66
CA LYS A 256 -7.97 3.69 -2.24
C LYS A 256 -7.92 2.17 -2.06
N GLU A 257 -6.96 1.67 -1.28
CA GLU A 257 -6.75 0.22 -1.11
C GLU A 257 -7.88 -0.47 -0.35
N SER A 258 -8.50 0.21 0.62
CA SER A 258 -9.60 -0.37 1.41
C SER A 258 -10.89 -0.62 0.63
N ASP A 259 -10.99 -0.11 -0.60
CA ASP A 259 -12.10 -0.41 -1.49
C ASP A 259 -11.90 -1.77 -2.22
N TRP A 260 -10.76 -2.45 -2.00
CA TRP A 260 -10.38 -3.76 -2.56
C TRP A 260 -10.22 -4.83 -1.46
N PRO A 261 -11.29 -5.25 -0.76
CA PRO A 261 -11.21 -6.18 0.37
C PRO A 261 -10.63 -7.57 0.03
N GLU A 262 -10.62 -7.95 -1.24
CA GLU A 262 -10.05 -9.19 -1.77
C GLU A 262 -8.54 -9.15 -1.99
N ILE A 263 -7.93 -7.96 -2.01
CA ILE A 263 -6.48 -7.81 -2.11
C ILE A 263 -5.90 -7.80 -0.69
N THR A 264 -5.23 -8.89 -0.34
CA THR A 264 -4.71 -9.10 1.02
C THR A 264 -3.26 -8.67 1.21
N TYR A 265 -2.55 -8.44 0.11
CA TYR A 265 -1.14 -8.05 0.08
C TYR A 265 -0.82 -7.12 -1.10
N TRP A 266 -0.26 -5.95 -0.80
CA TRP A 266 0.01 -4.89 -1.78
C TRP A 266 1.49 -4.80 -2.22
N GLY A 267 2.32 -5.77 -1.85
CA GLY A 267 3.71 -5.82 -2.30
C GLY A 267 3.82 -6.04 -3.81
N THR A 268 4.95 -5.65 -4.40
CA THR A 268 5.13 -5.63 -5.87
C THR A 268 6.29 -6.54 -6.34
N PRO A 269 6.15 -7.26 -7.46
CA PRO A 269 4.89 -7.53 -8.14
C PRO A 269 4.08 -8.55 -7.35
N THR A 270 2.77 -8.43 -7.34
CA THR A 270 1.87 -9.51 -6.87
C THR A 270 0.80 -9.71 -7.92
N PHE A 271 0.49 -10.97 -8.20
CA PHE A 271 -0.47 -11.39 -9.20
C PHE A 271 -1.66 -12.03 -8.50
N TYR A 272 -2.86 -11.56 -8.81
CA TYR A 272 -4.11 -12.13 -8.36
C TYR A 272 -4.88 -12.64 -9.57
N PHE A 273 -5.16 -13.93 -9.59
CA PHE A 273 -5.85 -14.61 -10.69
C PHE A 273 -7.29 -14.88 -10.29
N TYR A 274 -8.24 -14.29 -11.01
CA TYR A 274 -9.67 -14.40 -10.75
C TYR A 274 -10.36 -15.18 -11.86
N LEU A 275 -11.41 -15.91 -11.48
CA LEU A 275 -12.38 -16.49 -12.39
C LEU A 275 -13.77 -16.19 -11.84
N ASP A 276 -14.60 -15.49 -12.62
CA ASP A 276 -15.94 -15.03 -12.25
C ASP A 276 -15.95 -14.23 -10.93
N GLY A 277 -14.99 -13.30 -10.81
CA GLY A 277 -14.80 -12.46 -9.62
C GLY A 277 -14.26 -13.20 -8.38
N LYS A 278 -14.01 -14.52 -8.46
CA LYS A 278 -13.47 -15.30 -7.35
C LYS A 278 -11.96 -15.49 -7.51
N LEU A 279 -11.21 -15.10 -6.48
CA LEU A 279 -9.77 -15.31 -6.43
C LEU A 279 -9.45 -16.82 -6.42
N LYS A 280 -8.68 -17.27 -7.42
CA LYS A 280 -8.21 -18.65 -7.58
C LYS A 280 -6.79 -18.84 -7.09
N GLN A 281 -5.89 -17.92 -7.45
CA GLN A 281 -4.48 -18.02 -7.07
C GLN A 281 -3.86 -16.65 -6.83
N GLN A 282 -2.86 -16.62 -5.95
CA GLN A 282 -1.98 -15.48 -5.70
C GLN A 282 -0.53 -15.91 -5.97
N ILE A 283 0.22 -15.09 -6.70
CA ILE A 283 1.68 -15.27 -6.86
C ILE A 283 2.36 -13.99 -6.36
N VAL A 284 3.32 -14.12 -5.46
CA VAL A 284 4.03 -12.99 -4.84
C VAL A 284 5.47 -12.90 -5.33
N GLY A 285 5.86 -11.73 -5.82
CA GLY A 285 7.22 -11.45 -6.24
C GLY A 285 7.62 -12.07 -7.58
N TRP A 286 8.80 -11.66 -8.06
CA TRP A 286 9.45 -12.22 -9.24
C TRP A 286 10.96 -12.26 -9.01
N PRO A 287 11.52 -13.39 -8.55
CA PRO A 287 12.93 -13.53 -8.25
C PRO A 287 13.75 -13.61 -9.55
N ARG A 288 15.07 -13.81 -9.46
CA ARG A 288 15.95 -13.76 -10.65
C ARG A 288 15.73 -14.96 -11.57
N GLU A 289 15.52 -16.12 -10.99
CA GLU A 289 15.14 -17.38 -11.62
C GLU A 289 13.71 -17.36 -12.20
N GLY A 290 12.90 -16.36 -11.82
CA GLY A 290 11.52 -16.19 -12.26
C GLY A 290 10.55 -17.19 -11.61
N ARG A 291 9.28 -17.12 -12.00
CA ARG A 291 8.22 -18.05 -11.57
C ARG A 291 7.38 -18.54 -12.76
N GLU A 292 8.02 -18.77 -13.91
CA GLU A 292 7.32 -19.07 -15.17
C GLU A 292 6.41 -20.30 -15.08
N LYS A 293 6.85 -21.39 -14.45
CA LYS A 293 6.04 -22.61 -14.31
C LYS A 293 4.75 -22.34 -13.52
N GLU A 294 4.89 -21.64 -12.40
CA GLU A 294 3.76 -21.32 -11.52
C GLU A 294 2.80 -20.32 -12.17
N LEU A 295 3.33 -19.31 -12.86
CA LEU A 295 2.52 -18.36 -13.63
C LEU A 295 1.70 -19.09 -14.71
N LYS A 296 2.33 -20.00 -15.46
CA LYS A 296 1.65 -20.80 -16.49
C LYS A 296 0.58 -21.69 -15.89
N GLN A 297 0.84 -22.30 -14.73
CA GLN A 297 -0.17 -23.09 -14.03
C GLN A 297 -1.37 -22.22 -13.60
N ALA A 298 -1.11 -21.06 -12.99
CA ALA A 298 -2.17 -20.14 -12.57
C ALA A 298 -3.04 -19.66 -13.75
N LEU A 299 -2.43 -19.43 -14.91
CA LEU A 299 -3.14 -19.10 -16.15
C LEU A 299 -3.99 -20.26 -16.67
N LYS A 300 -3.51 -21.50 -16.60
CA LYS A 300 -4.30 -22.70 -16.94
C LYS A 300 -5.49 -22.87 -16.00
N ASP A 301 -5.30 -22.64 -14.71
CA ASP A 301 -6.34 -22.81 -13.68
C ASP A 301 -7.51 -21.82 -13.84
N ILE A 302 -7.28 -20.70 -14.52
CA ILE A 302 -8.34 -19.74 -14.90
C ILE A 302 -8.72 -19.82 -16.40
N GLY A 303 -8.23 -20.82 -17.13
CA GLY A 303 -8.61 -21.08 -18.53
C GLY A 303 -8.01 -20.12 -19.56
N LEU A 304 -6.92 -19.42 -19.23
CA LEU A 304 -6.23 -18.49 -20.15
C LEU A 304 -5.05 -19.11 -20.89
N LEU A 305 -4.64 -20.33 -20.54
CA LEU A 305 -3.67 -21.14 -21.27
C LEU A 305 -4.13 -22.60 -21.33
N SER A 306 -3.74 -23.31 -22.39
CA SER A 306 -3.93 -24.76 -22.55
C SER A 306 -2.80 -25.56 -21.90
#